data_AF-A0A422PBE3-F1
#
_entry.id   AF-A0A422PBE3-F1
#
_cell.length_a   1.000
_cell.length_b   1.000
_cell.length_c   1.000
_cell.angle_alpha   90.00
_cell.angle_beta   90.00
_cell.angle_gamma   90.00
#
_symmetry.space_group_name_H-M   'P 1'
#
loop_
_entity.id
_entity.type
_entity.pdbx_description
1 polymer ?
#
loop_
_entity_poly.entity_id
_entity_poly.type
_entity_poly.pdbx_seq_one_letter_code
_entity_poly.pdbx_strand_id
1 'polypeptide(L)'
;MTTGFLREAALSVGVWSAGDFFAQFYSAHRSAMQRRRAAGGPLKLESHSSAEMMAMLDQPRLGLSAVFGLLISPLVVQQRRLCARVFGKAEKKMLASFMALAAQQLFMTPLTLLLYHNAMTAYREGFTDPSFLRAHETGAATGVRCDAMSVERRILADVLPSTLLASWLVYLPLALLGYVSAKNARGVCAAACLIPWTAYVSYTQSELLL
;
A
#
# COMPACT_ATOMS: atom_id res chain seq x y z
N MET A 1 -25.69 2.34 11.55
CA MET A 1 -24.82 2.52 10.35
C MET A 1 -23.41 3.00 10.69
N THR A 2 -23.24 3.83 11.73
CA THR A 2 -21.95 4.42 12.18
C THR A 2 -20.95 3.41 12.73
N THR A 3 -21.41 2.38 13.44
CA THR A 3 -20.56 1.34 14.04
C THR A 3 -19.75 0.53 13.04
N GLY A 4 -20.32 0.25 11.85
CA GLY A 4 -19.62 -0.46 10.78
C GLY A 4 -18.53 0.40 10.11
N PHE A 5 -18.74 1.71 10.02
CA PHE A 5 -17.75 2.63 9.46
C PHE A 5 -16.53 2.77 10.37
N LEU A 6 -16.75 3.00 11.67
CA LEU A 6 -15.67 3.16 12.64
C LEU A 6 -14.76 1.92 12.71
N ARG A 7 -15.35 0.72 12.64
CA ARG A 7 -14.59 -0.53 12.59
C ARG A 7 -13.70 -0.61 11.35
N GLU A 8 -14.24 -0.28 10.18
CA GLU A 8 -13.48 -0.32 8.92
C GLU A 8 -12.39 0.76 8.90
N ALA A 9 -12.69 1.95 9.42
CA ALA A 9 -11.71 3.01 9.60
C ALA A 9 -10.55 2.58 10.50
N ALA A 10 -10.85 2.02 11.67
CA ALA A 10 -9.82 1.50 12.58
C ALA A 10 -8.98 0.39 11.95
N LEU A 11 -9.62 -0.53 11.23
CA LEU A 11 -8.92 -1.60 10.50
C LEU A 11 -8.04 -1.03 9.38
N SER A 12 -8.53 -0.08 8.58
CA SER A 12 -7.79 0.54 7.49
C SER A 12 -6.58 1.30 8.02
N VAL A 13 -6.78 2.15 9.04
CA VAL A 13 -5.70 2.85 9.74
C VAL A 13 -4.65 1.86 10.24
N GLY A 14 -5.08 0.81 10.93
CA GLY A 14 -4.18 -0.22 11.46
C GLY A 14 -3.40 -0.94 10.36
N VAL A 15 -4.06 -1.35 9.28
CA VAL A 15 -3.45 -2.05 8.15
C VAL A 15 -2.40 -1.18 7.47
N TRP A 16 -2.74 0.06 7.11
CA TRP A 16 -1.80 0.97 6.45
C TRP A 16 -0.61 1.35 7.34
N SER A 17 -0.87 1.64 8.62
CA SER A 17 0.20 1.97 9.58
C SER A 17 1.12 0.78 9.84
N ALA A 18 0.56 -0.41 10.05
CA ALA A 18 1.35 -1.62 10.25
C ALA A 18 2.14 -2.00 8.99
N GLY A 19 1.52 -1.87 7.81
CA GLY A 19 2.19 -2.10 6.53
C GLY A 19 3.40 -1.20 6.35
N ASP A 20 3.21 0.11 6.52
CA ASP A 20 4.28 1.09 6.40
C ASP A 20 5.38 0.87 7.46
N PHE A 21 5.00 0.55 8.69
CA PHE A 21 5.95 0.14 9.73
C PHE A 21 6.82 -1.04 9.31
N PHE A 22 6.20 -2.13 8.81
CA PHE A 22 6.96 -3.30 8.37
C PHE A 22 7.87 -2.99 7.18
N ALA A 23 7.42 -2.13 6.25
CA ALA A 23 8.23 -1.71 5.12
C ALA A 23 9.48 -0.94 5.57
N GLN A 24 9.31 0.05 6.43
CA GLN A 24 10.41 0.86 6.98
C GLN A 24 11.34 0.02 7.87
N PHE A 25 10.78 -0.87 8.68
CA PHE A 25 11.57 -1.76 9.53
C PHE A 25 12.42 -2.73 8.69
N TYR A 26 11.85 -3.28 7.62
CA TYR A 26 12.56 -4.16 6.70
C TYR A 26 13.68 -3.43 5.96
N SER A 27 13.44 -2.21 5.45
CA SER A 27 14.48 -1.43 4.77
C SER A 27 15.62 -1.06 5.72
N ALA A 28 15.31 -0.60 6.94
CA ALA A 28 16.31 -0.30 7.95
C ALA A 28 17.18 -1.53 8.28
N HIS A 29 16.54 -2.69 8.46
CA HIS A 29 17.25 -3.95 8.71
C HIS A 29 18.13 -4.36 7.51
N ARG A 30 17.63 -4.21 6.28
CA ARG A 30 18.39 -4.52 5.06
C ARG A 30 19.61 -3.60 4.90
N SER A 31 19.46 -2.29 5.09
CA SER A 31 20.56 -1.33 5.02
C SER A 31 21.61 -1.58 6.09
N ALA A 32 21.20 -1.90 7.33
CA ALA A 32 22.11 -2.28 8.40
C ALA A 32 22.91 -3.55 8.03
N MET A 33 22.25 -4.58 7.48
CA MET A 33 22.93 -5.78 7.00
C MET A 33 23.91 -5.49 5.85
N GLN A 34 23.55 -4.62 4.90
CA GLN A 34 24.41 -4.25 3.78
C GLN A 34 25.67 -3.51 4.23
N ARG A 35 25.54 -2.52 5.13
CA ARG A 35 26.70 -1.79 5.69
C ARG A 35 27.67 -2.73 6.40
N ARG A 36 27.15 -3.71 7.15
CA ARG A 36 27.96 -4.71 7.86
C ARG A 36 28.72 -5.63 6.89
N ARG A 37 28.08 -6.07 5.80
CA ARG A 37 28.74 -6.83 4.73
C ARG A 37 29.86 -6.04 4.07
N ALA A 38 29.63 -4.75 3.79
CA ALA A 38 30.64 -3.87 3.21
C ALA A 38 31.82 -3.59 4.16
N ALA A 39 31.58 -3.60 5.48
CA ALA A 39 32.61 -3.38 6.50
C ALA A 39 33.42 -4.64 6.89
N GLY A 40 33.10 -5.82 6.32
CA GLY A 40 33.84 -7.07 6.59
C GLY A 40 33.78 -7.58 8.04
N GLY A 41 32.89 -7.02 8.87
CA GLY A 41 32.83 -7.33 10.31
C GLY A 41 32.18 -8.69 10.62
N PRO A 42 32.58 -9.35 11.73
CA PRO A 42 31.99 -10.62 12.15
C PRO A 42 30.50 -10.44 12.47
N LEU A 43 29.70 -11.45 12.10
CA LEU A 43 28.24 -11.53 12.23
C LEU A 43 27.77 -11.71 13.70
N LYS A 44 28.39 -11.03 14.66
CA LYS A 44 27.86 -10.96 16.02
C LYS A 44 26.62 -10.08 15.98
N LEU A 45 25.50 -10.67 16.36
CA LEU A 45 24.23 -9.98 16.57
C LEU A 45 24.41 -9.04 17.77
N GLU A 46 25.08 -7.89 17.60
CA GLU A 46 24.79 -6.77 18.48
C GLU A 46 23.32 -6.47 18.25
N SER A 47 22.51 -6.88 19.22
CA SER A 47 21.10 -6.58 19.27
C SER A 47 21.00 -5.06 19.31
N HIS A 48 20.76 -4.43 18.16
CA HIS A 48 20.26 -3.07 18.18
C HIS A 48 19.05 -3.10 19.10
N SER A 49 19.10 -2.30 20.16
CA SER A 49 17.98 -2.18 21.07
C SER A 49 16.76 -1.83 20.22
N SER A 50 15.61 -2.43 20.51
CA SER A 50 14.37 -2.12 19.79
C SER A 50 14.11 -0.60 19.74
N ALA A 51 14.58 0.14 20.75
CA ALA A 51 14.58 1.60 20.77
C ALA A 51 15.40 2.26 19.65
N GLU A 52 16.58 1.74 19.31
CA GLU A 52 17.41 2.26 18.21
C GLU A 52 16.76 2.00 16.85
N MET A 53 16.15 0.82 16.66
CA MET A 53 15.42 0.52 15.43
C MET A 53 14.15 1.37 15.29
N MET A 54 13.45 1.65 16.38
CA MET A 54 12.29 2.55 16.40
C MET A 54 12.68 4.00 16.08
N ALA A 55 13.87 4.44 16.50
CA ALA A 55 14.40 5.76 16.17
C ALA A 55 14.77 5.92 14.68
N MET A 56 14.98 4.83 13.96
CA MET A 56 15.22 4.85 12.50
C MET A 56 13.93 4.94 11.67
N LEU A 57 12.75 4.86 12.30
CA LEU A 57 11.47 4.97 11.61
C LEU A 57 11.06 6.43 11.40
N ASP A 58 10.61 6.72 10.20
CA ASP A 58 9.99 7.97 9.78
C ASP A 58 8.56 8.04 10.38
N GLN A 59 8.48 8.55 11.62
CA GLN A 59 7.23 8.72 12.37
C GLN A 59 6.21 9.61 11.63
N PRO A 60 6.60 10.73 11.01
CA PRO A 60 5.68 11.52 10.19
C PRO A 60 5.04 10.73 9.05
N ARG A 61 5.81 9.88 8.38
CA ARG A 61 5.30 9.00 7.32
C ARG A 61 4.34 7.92 7.83
N LEU A 62 4.60 7.36 9.01
CA LEU A 62 3.65 6.44 9.66
C LEU A 62 2.31 7.16 9.94
N GLY A 63 2.37 8.39 10.44
CA GLY A 63 1.21 9.24 10.64
C GLY A 63 0.45 9.49 9.34
N LEU A 64 1.15 9.74 8.24
CA LEU A 64 0.51 9.94 6.94
C LEU A 64 -0.14 8.67 6.40
N SER A 65 0.49 7.51 6.59
CA SER A 65 -0.10 6.20 6.25
C SER A 65 -1.38 5.94 7.04
N ALA A 66 -1.39 6.30 8.33
CA ALA A 66 -2.60 6.25 9.17
C ALA A 66 -3.71 7.17 8.63
N VAL A 67 -3.38 8.43 8.32
CA VAL A 67 -4.32 9.40 7.75
C VAL A 67 -4.85 8.92 6.40
N PHE A 68 -4.00 8.37 5.53
CA PHE A 68 -4.41 7.78 4.26
C PHE A 68 -5.42 6.64 4.48
N GLY A 69 -5.12 5.72 5.40
CA GLY A 69 -6.03 4.64 5.77
C GLY A 69 -7.39 5.15 6.25
N LEU A 70 -7.42 6.23 7.03
CA LEU A 70 -8.65 6.88 7.46
C LEU A 70 -9.42 7.49 6.28
N LEU A 71 -8.74 8.23 5.39
CA LEU A 71 -9.35 8.93 4.26
C LEU A 71 -9.89 8.00 3.16
N ILE A 72 -9.25 6.84 2.95
CA ILE A 72 -9.72 5.86 1.96
C ILE A 72 -10.90 5.02 2.48
N SER A 73 -11.10 4.95 3.80
CA SER A 73 -12.13 4.10 4.42
C SER A 73 -13.56 4.38 3.95
N PRO A 74 -14.02 5.64 3.82
CA PRO A 74 -15.34 5.94 3.26
C PRO A 74 -15.53 5.37 1.85
N LEU A 75 -14.52 5.48 0.99
CA LEU A 75 -14.56 4.99 -0.38
C LEU A 75 -14.69 3.46 -0.43
N VAL A 76 -13.88 2.75 0.37
CA VAL A 76 -13.93 1.28 0.49
C VAL A 76 -15.30 0.81 1.01
N VAL A 77 -15.83 1.46 2.05
CA VAL A 77 -17.14 1.13 2.61
C VAL A 77 -18.25 1.36 1.58
N GLN A 78 -18.20 2.48 0.86
CA GLN A 78 -19.20 2.83 -0.13
C GLN A 78 -19.16 1.89 -1.34
N GLN A 79 -17.98 1.55 -1.84
CA GLN A 79 -17.81 0.56 -2.89
C GLN A 79 -18.41 -0.79 -2.48
N ARG A 80 -18.07 -1.32 -1.29
CA ARG A 80 -18.62 -2.61 -0.83
C ARG A 80 -20.15 -2.57 -0.77
N ARG A 81 -20.74 -1.45 -0.34
CA ARG A 81 -22.19 -1.25 -0.33
C ARG A 81 -22.78 -1.21 -1.74
N LEU A 82 -22.13 -0.52 -2.67
CA LEU A 82 -22.56 -0.46 -4.07
C LEU A 82 -22.51 -1.84 -4.73
N CYS A 83 -21.40 -2.58 -4.58
CA CYS A 83 -21.28 -3.94 -5.08
C CYS A 83 -22.36 -4.86 -4.48
N ALA A 84 -22.61 -4.77 -3.18
CA ALA A 84 -23.66 -5.56 -2.53
C ALA A 84 -25.08 -5.18 -2.99
N ARG A 85 -25.32 -3.91 -3.33
CA ARG A 85 -26.61 -3.45 -3.87
C ARG A 85 -26.84 -3.92 -5.31
N VAL A 86 -25.82 -3.83 -6.16
CA VAL A 86 -25.93 -4.14 -7.59
C VAL A 86 -25.88 -5.65 -7.84
N PHE A 87 -24.94 -6.35 -7.21
CA PHE A 87 -24.70 -7.77 -7.46
C PHE A 87 -25.32 -8.69 -6.40
N GLY A 88 -25.83 -8.12 -5.30
CA GLY A 88 -26.31 -8.87 -4.15
C GLY A 88 -25.18 -9.39 -3.25
N LYS A 89 -25.52 -10.28 -2.31
CA LYS A 89 -24.54 -10.91 -1.42
C LYS A 89 -23.67 -11.91 -2.20
N ALA A 90 -22.35 -11.81 -2.03
CA ALA A 90 -21.37 -12.67 -2.70
C ALA A 90 -21.27 -14.10 -2.13
N GLU A 91 -21.84 -14.36 -0.95
CA GLU A 91 -21.80 -15.68 -0.31
C GLU A 91 -22.54 -16.72 -1.16
N LYS A 92 -21.86 -17.82 -1.49
CA LYS A 92 -22.39 -18.93 -2.32
C LYS A 92 -22.91 -18.49 -3.70
N LYS A 93 -22.59 -17.27 -4.15
CA LYS A 93 -22.94 -16.73 -5.46
C LYS A 93 -21.68 -16.40 -6.23
N MET A 94 -21.24 -17.35 -7.06
CA MET A 94 -19.97 -17.25 -7.79
C MET A 94 -19.91 -15.99 -8.66
N LEU A 95 -20.97 -15.70 -9.42
CA LEU A 95 -21.03 -14.51 -10.27
C LEU A 95 -20.92 -13.21 -9.47
N ALA A 96 -21.65 -13.09 -8.36
CA ALA A 96 -21.61 -11.90 -7.51
C ALA A 96 -20.22 -11.71 -6.86
N SER A 97 -19.58 -12.80 -6.43
CA SER A 97 -18.22 -12.77 -5.88
C SER A 97 -17.19 -12.37 -6.95
N PHE A 98 -17.31 -12.91 -8.16
CA PHE A 98 -16.43 -12.56 -9.27
C PHE A 98 -16.60 -11.08 -9.67
N MET A 99 -17.84 -10.61 -9.83
CA MET A 99 -18.10 -9.19 -10.18
C MET A 99 -17.61 -8.23 -9.10
N ALA A 100 -17.77 -8.58 -7.82
CA ALA A 100 -17.23 -7.78 -6.72
C ALA A 100 -15.69 -7.75 -6.72
N LEU A 101 -15.03 -8.88 -6.98
CA LEU A 101 -13.58 -8.95 -7.11
C LEU A 101 -13.07 -8.17 -8.34
N ALA A 102 -13.74 -8.28 -9.49
CA ALA A 102 -13.41 -7.52 -10.69
C ALA A 102 -13.56 -6.01 -10.43
N ALA A 103 -14.64 -5.59 -9.78
CA ALA A 103 -14.83 -4.19 -9.41
C ALA A 103 -13.73 -3.69 -8.45
N GLN A 104 -13.31 -4.52 -7.51
CA GLN A 104 -12.18 -4.24 -6.63
C GLN A 104 -10.89 -4.08 -7.43
N GLN A 105 -10.55 -5.05 -8.28
CA GLN A 105 -9.26 -5.14 -8.95
C GLN A 105 -9.09 -4.18 -10.12
N LEU A 106 -10.17 -3.88 -10.85
CA LEU A 106 -10.09 -3.04 -12.05
C LEU A 106 -10.30 -1.55 -11.76
N PHE A 107 -10.90 -1.20 -10.62
CA PHE A 107 -11.21 0.19 -10.30
C PHE A 107 -10.63 0.62 -8.96
N MET A 108 -11.00 -0.06 -7.88
CA MET A 108 -10.74 0.45 -6.54
C MET A 108 -9.31 0.25 -6.09
N THR A 109 -8.69 -0.88 -6.39
CA THR A 109 -7.28 -1.13 -6.10
C THR A 109 -6.37 -0.21 -6.92
N PRO A 110 -6.50 -0.08 -8.26
CA PRO A 110 -5.72 0.88 -9.03
C PRO A 110 -5.88 2.33 -8.52
N LEU A 111 -7.11 2.75 -8.23
CA LEU A 111 -7.38 4.09 -7.71
C LEU A 111 -6.72 4.30 -6.34
N THR A 112 -6.84 3.32 -5.44
CA THR A 112 -6.23 3.39 -4.10
C THR A 112 -4.71 3.48 -4.20
N LEU A 113 -4.09 2.66 -5.06
CA LEU A 113 -2.65 2.68 -5.28
C LEU A 113 -2.19 4.01 -5.88
N LEU A 114 -2.87 4.51 -6.90
CA LEU A 114 -2.57 5.80 -7.52
C LEU A 114 -2.65 6.93 -6.50
N LEU A 115 -3.73 6.99 -5.72
CA LEU A 115 -3.92 7.98 -4.66
C LEU A 115 -2.82 7.88 -3.59
N TYR A 116 -2.46 6.66 -3.18
CA TYR A 116 -1.42 6.44 -2.19
C TYR A 116 -0.05 6.92 -2.67
N HIS A 117 0.36 6.47 -3.87
CA HIS A 117 1.65 6.81 -4.44
C HIS A 117 1.76 8.33 -4.67
N ASN A 118 0.71 8.96 -5.21
CA ASN A 118 0.68 10.42 -5.38
C ASN A 118 0.71 11.17 -4.04
N ALA A 119 -0.07 10.74 -3.04
CA ALA A 119 -0.09 11.40 -1.74
C ALA A 119 1.29 11.32 -1.04
N MET A 120 1.93 10.15 -1.09
CA MET A 120 3.26 9.95 -0.52
C MET A 120 4.34 10.75 -1.25
N THR A 121 4.27 10.83 -2.59
CA THR A 121 5.20 11.64 -3.38
C THR A 121 4.99 13.14 -3.13
N ALA A 122 3.74 13.60 -3.02
CA ALA A 122 3.43 14.98 -2.70
C ALA A 122 3.92 15.39 -1.31
N TYR A 123 3.72 14.53 -0.31
CA TYR A 123 4.16 14.79 1.06
C TYR A 123 5.68 14.98 1.17
N ARG A 124 6.44 14.25 0.36
CA ARG A 124 7.90 14.34 0.31
C ARG A 124 8.41 15.41 -0.65
N GLU A 125 7.55 16.34 -1.05
CA GLU A 125 7.90 17.45 -1.94
C GLU A 125 8.42 16.98 -3.32
N GLY A 126 8.14 15.74 -3.73
CA GLY A 126 8.67 15.17 -4.97
C GLY A 126 8.18 15.90 -6.23
N PHE A 127 6.98 16.50 -6.18
CA PHE A 127 6.46 17.32 -7.28
C PHE A 127 7.05 18.74 -7.33
N THR A 128 7.72 19.17 -6.26
CA THR A 128 8.33 20.51 -6.16
C THR A 128 9.85 20.47 -6.22
N ASP A 129 10.47 19.31 -5.99
CA ASP A 129 11.91 19.11 -6.10
C ASP A 129 12.35 18.89 -7.57
N PRO A 130 13.11 19.84 -8.16
CA PRO A 130 13.58 19.72 -9.54
C PRO A 130 14.52 18.53 -9.76
N SER A 131 15.27 18.11 -8.73
CA SER A 131 16.21 16.98 -8.84
C SER A 131 15.47 15.66 -8.91
N PHE A 132 14.41 15.52 -8.11
CA PHE A 132 13.47 14.40 -8.15
C PHE A 132 12.77 14.29 -9.51
N LEU A 133 12.21 15.40 -10.01
CA LEU A 133 11.52 15.42 -11.29
C LEU A 133 12.44 15.01 -12.45
N ARG A 134 13.69 15.50 -12.45
CA ARG A 134 14.71 15.11 -13.44
C ARG A 134 15.06 13.64 -13.39
N ALA A 135 15.15 13.03 -12.20
CA ALA A 135 15.42 11.60 -12.06
C ALA A 135 14.30 10.70 -12.60
N HIS A 136 13.10 11.27 -12.83
CA HIS A 136 11.93 10.58 -13.33
C HIS A 136 11.56 10.96 -14.77
N GLU A 137 12.37 11.77 -15.45
CA GLU A 137 12.25 12.01 -16.88
C GLU A 137 12.62 10.74 -17.66
N THR A 138 11.70 10.26 -18.51
CA THR A 138 11.97 9.15 -19.43
C THR A 138 11.71 9.58 -20.87
N GLY A 139 12.68 9.35 -21.76
CA GLY A 139 12.58 9.61 -23.21
C GLY A 139 13.29 10.88 -23.71
N ALA A 140 13.22 11.12 -25.03
CA ALA A 140 13.90 12.21 -25.77
C ALA A 140 13.46 13.65 -25.41
N ALA A 141 12.66 13.81 -24.36
CA ALA A 141 12.21 15.08 -23.81
C ALA A 141 13.12 15.60 -22.67
N THR A 142 14.32 15.05 -22.53
CA THR A 142 15.41 15.57 -21.68
C THR A 142 15.73 17.01 -22.10
N GLY A 143 15.08 17.98 -21.46
CA GLY A 143 15.22 19.40 -21.77
C GLY A 143 13.91 20.20 -21.79
N VAL A 144 12.73 19.55 -21.74
CA VAL A 144 11.44 20.26 -21.69
C VAL A 144 10.84 20.11 -20.28
N ARG A 145 10.72 21.25 -19.58
CA ARG A 145 10.01 21.49 -18.30
C ARG A 145 9.71 20.23 -17.46
N CYS A 146 10.42 20.12 -16.34
CA CYS A 146 10.12 19.19 -15.25
C CYS A 146 8.65 19.36 -14.81
N ASP A 147 7.80 18.37 -15.09
CA ASP A 147 6.35 18.45 -14.86
C ASP A 147 5.87 17.26 -14.01
N ALA A 148 4.88 17.47 -13.15
CA ALA A 148 4.29 16.45 -12.28
C ALA A 148 3.75 15.25 -13.07
N MET A 149 3.41 15.46 -14.34
CA MET A 149 2.94 14.42 -15.26
C MET A 149 3.99 13.33 -15.55
N SER A 150 5.29 13.63 -15.47
CA SER A 150 6.35 12.63 -15.68
C SER A 150 6.37 11.60 -14.54
N VAL A 151 6.20 12.07 -13.31
CA VAL A 151 6.10 11.24 -12.11
C VAL A 151 4.86 10.38 -12.15
N GLU A 152 3.70 10.94 -12.52
CA GLU A 152 2.46 10.17 -12.64
C GLU A 152 2.57 9.09 -13.73
N ARG A 153 3.18 9.41 -14.88
CA ARG A 153 3.45 8.42 -15.94
C ARG A 153 4.33 7.28 -15.42
N ARG A 154 5.37 7.58 -14.64
CA ARG A 154 6.24 6.56 -14.03
C ARG A 154 5.51 5.72 -13.00
N ILE A 155 4.65 6.32 -12.17
CA ILE A 155 3.76 5.56 -11.26
C ILE A 155 2.93 4.56 -12.08
N LEU A 156 2.28 5.02 -13.14
CA LEU A 156 1.41 4.18 -13.99
C LEU A 156 2.18 3.07 -14.74
N ALA A 157 3.36 3.39 -15.28
CA ALA A 157 4.12 2.47 -16.13
C ALA A 157 4.97 1.48 -15.34
N ASP A 158 5.63 1.91 -14.26
CA ASP A 158 6.68 1.12 -13.61
C ASP A 158 6.24 0.57 -12.23
N VAL A 159 5.37 1.29 -11.51
CA VAL A 159 5.03 0.98 -10.11
C VAL A 159 3.68 0.28 -9.98
N LEU A 160 2.67 0.77 -10.71
CA LEU A 160 1.32 0.23 -10.66
C LEU A 160 1.24 -1.24 -11.10
N PRO A 161 1.94 -1.71 -12.17
CA PRO A 161 1.79 -3.08 -12.62
C PRO A 161 2.20 -4.13 -11.57
N SER A 162 3.31 -3.91 -10.87
CA SER A 162 3.82 -4.84 -9.86
C SER A 162 2.92 -4.86 -8.61
N THR A 163 2.49 -3.70 -8.14
CA THR A 163 1.60 -3.56 -6.98
C THR A 163 0.18 -4.07 -7.25
N LEU A 164 -0.32 -3.92 -8.49
CA LEU A 164 -1.57 -4.51 -8.93
C LEU A 164 -1.51 -6.03 -9.00
N LEU A 165 -0.45 -6.58 -9.60
CA LEU A 165 -0.26 -8.03 -9.64
C LEU A 165 -0.17 -8.62 -8.23
N ALA A 166 0.58 -7.99 -7.33
CA ALA A 166 0.65 -8.39 -5.93
C ALA A 166 -0.73 -8.33 -5.23
N SER A 167 -1.59 -7.40 -5.62
CA SER A 167 -2.93 -7.28 -5.05
C SER A 167 -3.84 -8.47 -5.41
N TRP A 168 -3.66 -9.10 -6.58
CA TRP A 168 -4.42 -10.29 -6.94
C TRP A 168 -4.16 -11.44 -5.98
N LEU A 169 -2.91 -11.60 -5.51
CA LEU A 169 -2.52 -12.63 -4.55
C LEU A 169 -3.15 -12.45 -3.16
N VAL A 170 -3.74 -11.28 -2.90
CA VAL A 170 -4.34 -10.91 -1.60
C VAL A 170 -5.86 -10.92 -1.71
N TYR A 171 -6.40 -10.22 -2.71
CA TYR A 171 -7.84 -10.05 -2.85
C TYR A 171 -8.55 -11.28 -3.42
N LEU A 172 -7.88 -12.11 -4.25
CA LEU A 172 -8.49 -13.34 -4.76
C LEU A 172 -8.73 -14.37 -3.63
N PRO A 173 -7.75 -14.70 -2.77
CA PRO A 173 -8.01 -15.57 -1.62
C PRO A 173 -9.09 -15.01 -0.67
N LEU A 174 -9.11 -13.70 -0.45
CA LEU A 174 -10.15 -13.06 0.38
C LEU A 174 -11.55 -13.15 -0.26
N ALA A 175 -11.64 -13.03 -1.59
CA ALA A 175 -12.89 -13.22 -2.31
C ALA A 175 -13.36 -14.68 -2.24
N LEU A 176 -12.45 -15.65 -2.42
CA LEU A 176 -12.76 -17.08 -2.27
C LEU A 176 -13.21 -17.41 -0.84
N LEU A 177 -12.54 -16.85 0.17
CA LEU A 177 -12.95 -17.00 1.56
C LEU A 177 -14.33 -16.39 1.82
N GLY A 178 -14.61 -15.23 1.22
CA GLY A 178 -15.92 -14.57 1.28
C GLY A 178 -17.03 -15.35 0.58
N TYR A 179 -16.70 -16.07 -0.50
CA TYR A 179 -17.60 -16.97 -1.21
C TYR A 179 -17.94 -18.21 -0.38
N VAL A 180 -16.94 -18.84 0.24
CA VAL A 180 -17.09 -20.09 1.02
C VAL A 180 -17.69 -19.84 2.41
N SER A 181 -17.37 -18.72 3.06
CA SER A 181 -17.70 -18.49 4.48
C SER A 181 -18.42 -17.16 4.75
N ALA A 182 -19.52 -17.25 5.51
CA ALA A 182 -20.30 -16.12 6.02
C ALA A 182 -19.74 -15.50 7.32
N LYS A 183 -18.84 -16.20 8.04
CA LYS A 183 -18.54 -15.95 9.46
C LYS A 183 -17.33 -15.04 9.72
N ASN A 184 -17.30 -14.55 10.97
CA ASN A 184 -16.45 -13.54 11.63
C ASN A 184 -14.91 -13.58 11.42
N ALA A 185 -14.34 -14.61 10.78
CA ALA A 185 -12.90 -14.72 10.54
C ALA A 185 -12.37 -13.69 9.50
N ARG A 186 -13.27 -13.02 8.78
CA ARG A 186 -12.92 -12.05 7.73
C ARG A 186 -12.00 -10.94 8.21
N GLY A 187 -12.14 -10.45 9.45
CA GLY A 187 -11.34 -9.32 9.94
C GLY A 187 -9.86 -9.67 10.14
N VAL A 188 -9.59 -10.76 10.86
CA VAL A 188 -8.23 -11.22 11.17
C VAL A 188 -7.54 -11.76 9.93
N CYS A 189 -8.23 -12.59 9.13
CA CYS A 189 -7.68 -13.07 7.87
C CYS A 189 -7.44 -11.92 6.87
N ALA A 190 -8.33 -10.93 6.78
CA ALA A 190 -8.10 -9.76 5.96
C ALA A 190 -6.87 -8.98 6.45
N ALA A 191 -6.72 -8.74 7.76
CA ALA A 191 -5.55 -8.05 8.28
C ALA A 191 -4.25 -8.82 7.97
N ALA A 192 -4.24 -10.15 8.15
CA ALA A 192 -3.09 -10.99 7.85
C ALA A 192 -2.66 -10.96 6.37
N CYS A 193 -3.60 -10.78 5.44
CA CYS A 193 -3.28 -10.66 4.01
C CYS A 193 -3.00 -9.20 3.60
N LEU A 194 -3.72 -8.23 4.16
CA LEU A 194 -3.63 -6.83 3.78
C LEU A 194 -2.39 -6.14 4.35
N ILE A 195 -1.94 -6.47 5.56
CA ILE A 195 -0.74 -5.85 6.16
C ILE A 195 0.50 -6.13 5.29
N PRO A 196 0.82 -7.38 4.89
CA PRO A 196 1.94 -7.64 3.98
C PRO A 196 1.78 -6.95 2.63
N TRP A 197 0.56 -6.86 2.11
CA TRP A 197 0.29 -6.15 0.86
C TRP A 197 0.59 -4.66 0.98
N THR A 198 0.10 -3.98 2.03
CA THR A 198 0.41 -2.58 2.28
C THR A 198 1.89 -2.34 2.57
N ALA A 199 2.56 -3.30 3.22
CA ALA A 199 4.01 -3.25 3.39
C ALA A 199 4.74 -3.31 2.05
N TYR A 200 4.32 -4.19 1.14
CA TYR A 200 4.88 -4.26 -0.21
C TYR A 200 4.64 -2.95 -0.98
N VAL A 201 3.42 -2.40 -0.96
CA VAL A 201 3.10 -1.12 -1.61
C VAL A 201 3.97 0.02 -1.06
N SER A 202 4.10 0.10 0.26
CA SER A 202 4.94 1.09 0.93
C SER A 202 6.44 0.92 0.62
N TYR A 203 6.92 -0.32 0.57
CA TYR A 203 8.28 -0.65 0.17
C TYR A 203 8.54 -0.23 -1.27
N THR A 204 7.67 -0.60 -2.21
CA THR A 204 7.78 -0.22 -3.62
C THR A 204 7.76 1.29 -3.83
N GLN A 205 6.91 2.03 -3.08
CA GLN A 205 6.94 3.49 -3.08
C GLN A 205 8.32 4.03 -2.66
N SER A 206 8.95 3.41 -1.67
CA SER A 206 10.23 3.88 -1.11
C SER A 206 11.45 3.58 -1.97
N GLU A 207 11.37 2.57 -2.85
CA GLU A 207 12.55 2.06 -3.56
C GLU A 207 12.47 2.28 -5.08
N LEU A 208 11.27 2.43 -5.65
CA LEU A 208 11.10 2.64 -7.10
C LEU A 208 10.82 4.10 -7.46
N LEU A 209 10.32 4.89 -6.51
CA LEU A 209 9.97 6.30 -6.70
C LEU A 209 10.82 7.24 -5.86
N LEU A 210 11.61 6.74 -4.91
CA LEU A 210 12.46 7.50 -4.00
C LEU A 210 13.85 6.85 -3.98
#